data_AF-A0A8J9SQ88-F1
#
_entry.id   AF-A0A8J9SQ88-F1
#
_cell.length_a   1.000
_cell.length_b   1.000
_cell.length_c   1.000
_cell.angle_alpha   90.00
_cell.angle_beta   90.00
_cell.angle_gamma   90.00
#
_symmetry.space_group_name_H-M   'P 1'
#
loop_
_entity.id
_entity.type
_entity.pdbx_description
1 polymer ?
#
loop_
_entity_poly.entity_id
_entity_poly.type
_entity_poly.pdbx_seq_one_letter_code
_entity_poly.pdbx_strand_id
1 'polypeptide(L)'
;MTSPYGSTWTTRASAADNDWNGLTFGDGIFVAVASTGLGNRVMTSPDGIAWASRPSAADNNWTAVAYGNGMFVAVAASGIGDRIMTSPDGITWTLRGNAVDNEWRSVTYGDGTFVAVASTGIGNRVMTSPDGIQWTIQTSAADNWWSAVTYGDGTFVAVAATGTGDRLMTSPDGITWTTETSAPDMDWRSVTYGDGMFVAVASTGIGNRVMTSPDSVTWTSQASANDNDWHSVTYGNTTFVAVSKTGIGNRVMTSA
;
A
#
# COMPACT_ATOMS: atom_id res chain seq x y z
N MET A 1 -11.34 10.67 -7.63
CA MET A 1 -11.13 11.64 -8.75
C MET A 1 -10.61 10.86 -9.94
N THR A 2 -10.81 11.32 -11.19
CA THR A 2 -10.17 10.70 -12.38
C THR A 2 -9.45 11.73 -13.24
N SER A 3 -8.40 11.30 -13.96
CA SER A 3 -7.67 12.10 -14.93
C SER A 3 -7.25 11.23 -16.12
N PRO A 4 -7.49 11.64 -17.38
CA PRO A 4 -7.01 10.91 -18.54
C PRO A 4 -5.49 10.93 -18.69
N TYR A 5 -4.82 11.96 -18.17
CA TYR A 5 -3.38 12.22 -18.39
C TYR A 5 -2.64 12.66 -17.11
N GLY A 6 -3.22 12.45 -15.93
CA GLY A 6 -2.63 12.84 -14.64
C GLY A 6 -2.52 14.35 -14.36
N SER A 7 -2.76 15.22 -15.36
CA SER A 7 -2.54 16.67 -15.28
C SER A 7 -3.80 17.49 -14.99
N THR A 8 -5.00 16.94 -15.23
CA THR A 8 -6.28 17.58 -14.94
C THR A 8 -7.24 16.59 -14.28
N TRP A 9 -7.79 16.95 -13.12
CA TRP A 9 -8.58 16.03 -12.30
C TRP A 9 -10.05 16.42 -12.29
N THR A 10 -10.91 15.44 -12.53
CA THR A 10 -12.36 15.57 -12.38
C THR A 10 -12.81 14.88 -11.10
N THR A 11 -13.56 15.59 -10.25
CA THR A 11 -14.19 15.02 -9.06
C THR A 11 -15.25 14.00 -9.47
N ARG A 12 -15.28 12.85 -8.79
CA ARG A 12 -16.28 11.78 -9.01
C ARG A 12 -16.99 11.52 -7.69
N ALA A 13 -18.29 11.27 -7.75
CA ALA A 13 -19.06 10.89 -6.58
C ALA A 13 -18.64 9.48 -6.15
N SER A 14 -18.37 9.30 -4.86
CA SER A 14 -18.23 7.98 -4.25
C SER A 14 -19.60 7.33 -4.12
N ALA A 15 -19.63 5.99 -4.08
CA ALA A 15 -20.87 5.27 -3.82
C ALA A 15 -21.31 5.34 -2.34
N ALA A 16 -20.37 5.67 -1.44
CA ALA A 16 -20.61 5.91 -0.02
C ALA A 16 -19.54 6.86 0.55
N ASP A 17 -19.91 7.60 1.59
CA ASP A 17 -19.05 8.55 2.30
C ASP A 17 -18.26 7.83 3.41
N ASN A 18 -17.34 6.96 2.98
CA ASN A 18 -16.43 6.22 3.86
C ASN A 18 -14.98 6.69 3.69
N ASP A 19 -14.12 6.33 4.64
CA ASP A 19 -12.68 6.56 4.61
C ASP A 19 -12.01 5.47 3.75
N TRP A 20 -11.94 5.72 2.45
CA TRP A 20 -11.33 4.83 1.46
C TRP A 20 -9.80 4.86 1.57
N ASN A 21 -9.19 3.74 1.97
CA ASN A 21 -7.76 3.67 2.28
C ASN A 21 -6.94 2.93 1.23
N GLY A 22 -7.53 1.91 0.59
CA GLY A 22 -6.86 1.08 -0.40
C GLY A 22 -7.60 1.10 -1.73
N LEU A 23 -6.85 1.07 -2.83
CA LEU A 23 -7.35 0.98 -4.20
C LEU A 23 -6.43 0.06 -5.00
N THR A 24 -7.00 -0.86 -5.77
CA THR A 24 -6.27 -1.67 -6.75
C THR A 24 -7.05 -1.78 -8.05
N PHE A 25 -6.36 -2.14 -9.12
CA PHE A 25 -6.96 -2.51 -10.39
C PHE A 25 -6.53 -3.93 -10.74
N GLY A 26 -7.51 -4.79 -11.02
CA GLY A 26 -7.32 -6.21 -11.27
C GLY A 26 -8.56 -6.79 -11.92
N ASP A 27 -8.42 -7.89 -12.67
CA ASP A 27 -9.54 -8.53 -13.37
C ASP A 27 -10.45 -7.56 -14.17
N GLY A 28 -9.86 -6.49 -14.73
CA GLY A 28 -10.60 -5.47 -15.48
C GLY A 28 -11.46 -4.51 -14.64
N ILE A 29 -11.35 -4.52 -13.31
CA ILE A 29 -12.11 -3.65 -12.42
C ILE A 29 -11.21 -2.94 -11.40
N PHE A 30 -11.63 -1.74 -11.00
CA PHE A 30 -11.12 -1.05 -9.83
C PHE A 30 -11.85 -1.54 -8.58
N VAL A 31 -11.10 -1.77 -7.51
CA VAL A 31 -11.60 -2.20 -6.20
C VAL A 31 -11.00 -1.29 -5.13
N ALA A 32 -11.85 -0.67 -4.32
CA ALA A 32 -11.44 0.12 -3.17
C ALA A 32 -12.01 -0.42 -1.86
N VAL A 33 -11.25 -0.30 -0.78
CA VAL A 33 -11.61 -0.74 0.57
C VAL A 33 -11.52 0.41 1.58
N ALA A 34 -12.34 0.36 2.63
CA ALA A 34 -12.47 1.44 3.62
C ALA A 34 -12.31 1.00 5.08
N SER A 35 -11.95 1.94 5.96
CA SER A 35 -11.93 1.73 7.41
C SER A 35 -13.19 2.19 8.15
N THR A 36 -14.12 2.85 7.47
CA THR A 36 -15.40 3.30 8.04
C THR A 36 -16.56 2.84 7.17
N GLY A 37 -17.77 2.91 7.71
CA GLY A 37 -18.98 2.33 7.10
C GLY A 37 -19.51 1.12 7.89
N LEU A 38 -20.74 0.71 7.55
CA LEU A 38 -21.45 -0.41 8.16
C LEU A 38 -21.95 -1.34 7.05
N GLY A 39 -21.31 -2.50 6.91
CA GLY A 39 -21.58 -3.50 5.89
C GLY A 39 -21.25 -3.07 4.46
N ASN A 40 -20.59 -1.92 4.24
CA ASN A 40 -20.40 -1.31 2.91
C ASN A 40 -18.99 -0.78 2.68
N ARG A 41 -17.97 -1.44 3.25
CA ARG A 41 -16.56 -0.99 3.21
C ARG A 41 -15.81 -1.37 1.94
N VAL A 42 -16.52 -1.71 0.88
CA VAL A 42 -15.96 -2.00 -0.45
C VAL A 42 -16.73 -1.18 -1.49
N MET A 43 -16.03 -0.70 -2.52
CA MET A 43 -16.66 -0.23 -3.75
C MET A 43 -15.88 -0.69 -4.97
N THR A 44 -16.59 -0.88 -6.08
CA THR A 44 -15.97 -1.26 -7.36
C THR A 44 -16.38 -0.34 -8.50
N SER A 45 -15.53 -0.26 -9.51
CA SER A 45 -15.80 0.49 -10.73
C SER A 45 -15.13 -0.18 -11.93
N PRO A 46 -15.79 -0.35 -13.07
CA PRO A 46 -15.15 -0.86 -14.29
C PRO A 46 -14.31 0.20 -15.00
N ASP A 47 -14.55 1.49 -14.75
CA ASP A 47 -13.98 2.61 -15.52
C ASP A 47 -13.32 3.69 -14.63
N GLY A 48 -13.36 3.52 -13.31
CA GLY A 48 -12.87 4.48 -12.32
C GLY A 48 -13.77 5.72 -12.18
N ILE A 49 -14.85 5.83 -12.96
CA ILE A 49 -15.76 6.98 -13.01
C ILE A 49 -17.02 6.68 -12.20
N ALA A 50 -17.72 5.59 -12.53
CA ALA A 50 -18.94 5.19 -11.86
C ALA A 50 -18.63 4.11 -10.82
N TRP A 51 -18.90 4.41 -9.56
CA TRP A 51 -18.61 3.52 -8.44
C TRP A 51 -19.88 2.90 -7.89
N ALA A 52 -19.82 1.61 -7.55
CA ALA A 52 -20.88 0.87 -6.90
C ALA A 52 -20.40 0.36 -5.53
N SER A 53 -21.17 0.63 -4.48
CA SER A 53 -20.90 0.11 -3.14
C SER A 53 -21.17 -1.39 -3.10
N ARG A 54 -20.31 -2.14 -2.40
CA ARG A 54 -20.38 -3.59 -2.24
C ARG A 54 -20.40 -3.97 -0.76
N PRO A 55 -21.06 -5.08 -0.40
CA PRO A 55 -20.99 -5.61 0.95
C PRO A 55 -19.56 -5.98 1.34
N SER A 56 -19.11 -5.52 2.52
CA SER A 56 -17.86 -6.00 3.13
C SER A 56 -18.14 -7.25 3.96
N ALA A 57 -17.18 -8.19 4.00
CA ALA A 57 -17.35 -9.42 4.76
C ALA A 57 -17.33 -9.20 6.29
N ALA A 58 -16.66 -8.12 6.74
CA ALA A 58 -16.74 -7.58 8.10
C ALA A 58 -16.52 -6.06 8.10
N ASP A 59 -16.90 -5.42 9.20
CA ASP A 59 -16.66 -4.00 9.49
C ASP A 59 -15.30 -3.78 10.18
N ASN A 60 -14.26 -4.42 9.64
CA ASN A 60 -12.88 -4.22 10.05
C ASN A 60 -12.25 -3.00 9.37
N ASN A 61 -11.18 -2.47 9.96
CA ASN A 61 -10.43 -1.33 9.42
C ASN A 61 -9.57 -1.79 8.24
N TRP A 62 -10.18 -1.99 7.07
CA TRP A 62 -9.49 -2.40 5.85
C TRP A 62 -8.54 -1.30 5.39
N THR A 63 -7.25 -1.60 5.34
CA THR A 63 -6.19 -0.61 5.09
C THR A 63 -5.65 -0.68 3.67
N ALA A 64 -5.58 -1.87 3.09
CA ALA A 64 -5.00 -2.09 1.78
C ALA A 64 -5.67 -3.27 1.06
N VAL A 65 -5.60 -3.22 -0.27
CA VAL A 65 -6.08 -4.28 -1.17
C VAL A 65 -5.08 -4.46 -2.30
N ALA A 66 -4.80 -5.71 -2.67
CA ALA A 66 -3.98 -6.08 -3.83
C ALA A 66 -4.72 -7.10 -4.69
N TYR A 67 -4.37 -7.16 -5.97
CA TYR A 67 -4.83 -8.18 -6.90
C TYR A 67 -3.63 -9.00 -7.40
N GLY A 68 -3.76 -10.31 -7.36
CA GLY A 68 -2.72 -11.25 -7.79
C GLY A 68 -3.27 -12.66 -7.84
N ASN A 69 -2.68 -13.53 -8.66
CA ASN A 69 -3.12 -14.93 -8.77
C ASN A 69 -4.65 -15.12 -8.99
N GLY A 70 -5.30 -14.20 -9.70
CA GLY A 70 -6.77 -14.24 -9.90
C GLY A 70 -7.62 -13.91 -8.67
N MET A 71 -7.04 -13.28 -7.65
CA MET A 71 -7.68 -13.02 -6.37
C MET A 71 -7.43 -11.59 -5.89
N PHE A 72 -8.48 -10.90 -5.48
CA PHE A 72 -8.38 -9.71 -4.64
C PHE A 72 -8.17 -10.13 -3.19
N VAL A 73 -7.21 -9.49 -2.54
CA VAL A 73 -6.85 -9.73 -1.14
C VAL A 73 -6.83 -8.40 -0.42
N ALA A 74 -7.64 -8.26 0.63
CA ALA A 74 -7.63 -7.09 1.51
C ALA A 74 -7.18 -7.47 2.91
N VAL A 75 -6.42 -6.57 3.54
CA VAL A 75 -5.92 -6.72 4.92
C VAL A 75 -6.44 -5.60 5.81
N ALA A 76 -6.55 -5.86 7.11
CA ALA A 76 -7.08 -4.91 8.09
C ALA A 76 -6.18 -4.69 9.30
N ALA A 77 -6.29 -3.50 9.89
CA ALA A 77 -5.64 -3.13 11.14
C ALA A 77 -6.46 -3.49 12.39
N SER A 78 -7.71 -3.94 12.23
CA SER A 78 -8.60 -4.35 13.33
C SER A 78 -9.28 -5.68 12.98
N GLY A 79 -9.89 -6.30 14.00
CA GLY A 79 -10.49 -7.63 13.91
C GLY A 79 -9.82 -8.61 14.87
N ILE A 80 -10.40 -9.79 15.03
CA ILE A 80 -9.87 -10.89 15.86
C ILE A 80 -9.96 -12.17 15.04
N GLY A 81 -8.83 -12.60 14.48
CA GLY A 81 -8.74 -13.77 13.62
C GLY A 81 -9.40 -13.62 12.23
N ASP A 82 -9.85 -12.42 11.86
CA ASP A 82 -10.59 -12.12 10.62
C ASP A 82 -10.06 -10.88 9.89
N ARG A 83 -8.76 -10.61 9.99
CA ARG A 83 -8.13 -9.40 9.42
C ARG A 83 -7.81 -9.50 7.92
N ILE A 84 -8.35 -10.51 7.25
CA ILE A 84 -8.13 -10.78 5.83
C ILE A 84 -9.48 -11.08 5.21
N MET A 85 -9.73 -10.53 4.03
CA MET A 85 -10.83 -10.97 3.18
C MET A 85 -10.36 -11.12 1.74
N THR A 86 -10.95 -12.08 1.03
CA THR A 86 -10.65 -12.32 -0.37
C THR A 86 -11.88 -12.33 -1.25
N SER A 87 -11.68 -12.00 -2.52
CA SER A 87 -12.73 -11.99 -3.53
C SER A 87 -12.14 -12.33 -4.89
N PRO A 88 -12.69 -13.29 -5.65
CA PRO A 88 -12.26 -13.55 -7.02
C PRO A 88 -12.82 -12.53 -8.02
N ASP A 89 -13.90 -11.81 -7.67
CA ASP A 89 -14.65 -10.93 -8.58
C ASP A 89 -14.72 -9.46 -8.11
N GLY A 90 -14.12 -9.15 -6.96
CA GLY A 90 -14.18 -7.84 -6.30
C GLY A 90 -15.55 -7.47 -5.71
N ILE A 91 -16.56 -8.33 -5.86
CA ILE A 91 -17.96 -8.08 -5.50
C ILE A 91 -18.32 -8.87 -4.25
N THR A 92 -18.06 -10.17 -4.23
CA THR A 92 -18.39 -11.06 -3.12
C THR A 92 -17.13 -11.34 -2.32
N TRP A 93 -17.13 -10.96 -1.05
CA TRP A 93 -15.97 -11.08 -0.17
C TRP A 93 -16.17 -12.16 0.88
N THR A 94 -15.11 -12.94 1.11
CA THR A 94 -15.06 -14.00 2.11
C THR A 94 -13.99 -13.69 3.14
N LEU A 95 -14.35 -13.70 4.44
CA LEU A 95 -13.37 -13.59 5.52
C LEU A 95 -12.42 -14.78 5.55
N ARG A 96 -11.15 -14.51 5.82
CA ARG A 96 -10.08 -15.50 5.98
C ARG A 96 -9.39 -15.31 7.33
N GLY A 97 -8.85 -16.40 7.85
CA GLY A 97 -8.02 -16.37 9.03
C GLY A 97 -6.69 -15.68 8.77
N ASN A 98 -6.26 -14.82 9.68
CA ASN A 98 -4.89 -14.35 9.76
C ASN A 98 -4.08 -15.16 10.77
N ALA A 99 -2.78 -15.25 10.56
CA ALA A 99 -1.91 -16.02 11.45
C ALA A 99 -1.62 -15.32 12.80
N VAL A 100 -1.70 -13.99 12.85
CA VAL A 100 -1.65 -13.18 14.08
C VAL A 100 -2.40 -11.86 13.92
N ASP A 101 -3.00 -11.36 14.99
CA ASP A 101 -3.78 -10.12 15.04
C ASP A 101 -2.91 -8.86 15.14
N ASN A 102 -1.92 -8.74 14.25
CA ASN A 102 -1.14 -7.52 14.07
C ASN A 102 -1.91 -6.49 13.23
N GLU A 103 -1.56 -5.21 13.37
CA GLU A 103 -2.16 -4.13 12.57
C GLU A 103 -1.58 -4.13 11.16
N TRP A 104 -2.12 -4.97 10.28
CA TRP A 104 -1.71 -5.06 8.89
C TRP A 104 -2.02 -3.74 8.17
N ARG A 105 -1.01 -3.17 7.50
CA ARG A 105 -1.09 -1.84 6.89
C ARG A 105 -1.11 -1.88 5.37
N SER A 106 -0.29 -2.74 4.78
CA SER A 106 -0.12 -2.83 3.34
C SER A 106 0.00 -4.28 2.89
N VAL A 107 -0.45 -4.56 1.68
CA VAL A 107 -0.33 -5.85 1.00
C VAL A 107 0.04 -5.63 -0.45
N THR A 108 0.93 -6.46 -0.98
CA THR A 108 1.31 -6.51 -2.40
C THR A 108 1.30 -7.95 -2.90
N TYR A 109 1.28 -8.14 -4.22
CA TYR A 109 1.51 -9.43 -4.86
C TYR A 109 2.73 -9.31 -5.78
N GLY A 110 3.63 -10.29 -5.71
CA GLY A 110 4.87 -10.35 -6.47
C GLY A 110 5.47 -11.74 -6.35
N ASP A 111 6.30 -12.15 -7.30
CA ASP A 111 6.98 -13.46 -7.27
C ASP A 111 6.07 -14.66 -6.92
N GLY A 112 4.81 -14.64 -7.36
CA GLY A 112 3.86 -15.73 -7.06
C GLY A 112 3.30 -15.74 -5.64
N THR A 113 3.54 -14.71 -4.83
CA THR A 113 3.11 -14.65 -3.43
C THR A 113 2.55 -13.28 -3.04
N PHE A 114 1.55 -13.29 -2.16
CA PHE A 114 1.11 -12.10 -1.44
C PHE A 114 2.04 -11.86 -0.25
N VAL A 115 2.37 -10.60 0.00
CA VAL A 115 3.16 -10.15 1.14
C VAL A 115 2.41 -9.02 1.82
N ALA A 116 2.19 -9.14 3.13
CA ALA A 116 1.61 -8.09 3.95
C ALA A 116 2.56 -7.67 5.08
N VAL A 117 2.56 -6.38 5.41
CA VAL A 117 3.38 -5.78 6.46
C VAL A 117 2.52 -5.08 7.52
N ALA A 118 2.98 -5.08 8.77
CA ALA A 118 2.23 -4.54 9.91
C ALA A 118 2.97 -3.47 10.70
N SER A 119 2.21 -2.62 11.41
CA SER A 119 2.75 -1.62 12.33
C SER A 119 2.91 -2.09 13.78
N THR A 120 2.38 -3.26 14.13
CA THR A 120 2.47 -3.85 15.47
C THR A 120 2.95 -5.29 15.40
N GLY A 121 3.38 -5.83 16.55
CA GLY A 121 4.01 -7.16 16.65
C GLY A 121 5.44 -7.09 17.17
N ILE A 122 6.03 -8.24 17.47
CA ILE A 122 7.43 -8.39 17.90
C ILE A 122 8.03 -9.53 17.09
N GLY A 123 8.94 -9.19 16.17
CA GLY A 123 9.58 -10.13 15.24
C GLY A 123 8.64 -10.79 14.24
N ASN A 124 7.38 -10.36 14.10
CA ASN A 124 6.35 -11.02 13.32
C ASN A 124 5.50 -10.04 12.47
N ARG A 125 6.12 -8.96 11.98
CA ARG A 125 5.42 -7.90 11.24
C ARG A 125 5.30 -8.13 9.74
N VAL A 126 5.59 -9.34 9.28
CA VAL A 126 5.41 -9.79 7.89
C VAL A 126 4.59 -11.08 7.88
N MET A 127 3.68 -11.20 6.92
CA MET A 127 3.08 -12.48 6.57
C MET A 127 3.03 -12.66 5.06
N THR A 128 3.10 -13.91 4.61
CA THR A 128 3.03 -14.27 3.19
C THR A 128 1.96 -15.31 2.90
N SER A 129 1.45 -15.31 1.68
CA SER A 129 0.46 -16.29 1.22
C SER A 129 0.52 -16.47 -0.30
N PRO A 130 0.66 -17.70 -0.82
CA PRO A 130 0.63 -17.94 -2.27
C PRO A 130 -0.77 -17.80 -2.89
N ASP A 131 -1.83 -17.93 -2.08
CA ASP A 131 -3.23 -18.01 -2.55
C ASP A 131 -4.15 -16.94 -1.93
N GLY A 132 -3.64 -16.13 -1.00
CA GLY A 132 -4.41 -15.13 -0.24
C GLY A 132 -5.32 -15.73 0.83
N ILE A 133 -5.35 -17.05 1.00
CA ILE A 133 -6.23 -17.78 1.90
C ILE A 133 -5.46 -18.27 3.12
N GLN A 134 -4.36 -18.99 2.91
CA GLN A 134 -3.50 -19.50 3.99
C GLN A 134 -2.29 -18.60 4.16
N TRP A 135 -2.13 -18.04 5.36
CA TRP A 135 -1.08 -17.07 5.65
C TRP A 135 -0.05 -17.64 6.62
N THR A 136 1.23 -17.40 6.30
CA THR A 136 2.36 -17.80 7.14
C THR A 136 3.05 -16.55 7.68
N ILE A 137 3.31 -16.52 8.98
CA ILE A 137 4.10 -15.45 9.60
C ILE A 137 5.57 -15.60 9.25
N GLN A 138 6.19 -14.48 8.91
CA GLN A 138 7.62 -14.38 8.66
C GLN A 138 8.27 -13.46 9.69
N THR A 139 9.57 -13.66 9.89
CA THR A 139 10.36 -12.81 10.76
C THR A 139 10.60 -11.46 10.08
N SER A 140 10.16 -10.37 10.71
CA SER A 140 10.47 -9.02 10.25
C SER A 140 11.91 -8.63 10.62
N ALA A 141 12.61 -7.94 9.72
CA ALA A 141 14.00 -7.53 9.95
C ALA A 141 14.14 -6.50 11.08
N ALA A 142 13.11 -5.69 11.32
CA ALA A 142 13.00 -4.79 12.46
C ALA A 142 11.54 -4.61 12.91
N ASP A 143 11.36 -4.23 14.17
CA ASP A 143 10.07 -3.94 14.79
C ASP A 143 9.66 -2.47 14.61
N ASN A 144 9.67 -2.04 13.35
CA ASN A 144 9.26 -0.69 12.92
C ASN A 144 7.79 -0.63 12.46
N TRP A 145 7.21 0.57 12.42
CA TRP A 145 5.88 0.81 11.89
C TRP A 145 5.89 0.75 10.36
N TRP A 146 5.93 -0.47 9.82
CA TRP A 146 5.89 -0.72 8.39
C TRP A 146 4.59 -0.20 7.79
N SER A 147 4.70 0.75 6.87
CA SER A 147 3.59 1.53 6.34
C SER A 147 3.16 1.06 4.96
N ALA A 148 4.12 0.72 4.10
CA ALA A 148 3.85 0.28 2.73
C ALA A 148 4.84 -0.81 2.30
N VAL A 149 4.37 -1.69 1.43
CA VAL A 149 5.19 -2.70 0.72
C VAL A 149 4.86 -2.68 -0.77
N THR A 150 5.87 -2.82 -1.62
CA THR A 150 5.72 -2.99 -3.08
C THR A 150 6.61 -4.13 -3.55
N TYR A 151 6.34 -4.64 -4.76
CA TYR A 151 7.23 -5.56 -5.47
C TYR A 151 7.64 -4.94 -6.81
N GLY A 152 8.91 -5.08 -7.17
CA GLY A 152 9.48 -4.57 -8.41
C GLY A 152 10.90 -5.11 -8.58
N ASP A 153 11.38 -5.20 -9.81
CA ASP A 153 12.76 -5.66 -10.10
C ASP A 153 13.20 -6.93 -9.33
N GLY A 154 12.29 -7.90 -9.18
CA GLY A 154 12.58 -9.15 -8.45
C GLY A 154 12.63 -9.03 -6.93
N THR A 155 12.30 -7.88 -6.34
CA THR A 155 12.49 -7.61 -4.91
C THR A 155 11.23 -6.98 -4.28
N PHE A 156 10.86 -7.47 -3.10
CA PHE A 156 9.93 -6.80 -2.20
C PHE A 156 10.64 -5.69 -1.44
N VAL A 157 10.01 -4.52 -1.37
CA VAL A 157 10.52 -3.35 -0.66
C VAL A 157 9.45 -2.86 0.29
N ALA A 158 9.79 -2.73 1.57
CA ALA A 158 8.91 -2.17 2.60
C ALA A 158 9.54 -0.95 3.27
N VAL A 159 8.72 0.08 3.52
CA VAL A 159 9.14 1.33 4.17
C VAL A 159 8.36 1.58 5.46
N ALA A 160 8.99 2.27 6.41
CA ALA A 160 8.47 2.46 7.75
C ALA A 160 8.42 3.92 8.21
N ALA A 161 7.47 4.19 9.11
CA ALA A 161 7.24 5.48 9.74
C ALA A 161 8.16 5.75 10.95
N THR A 162 8.68 4.68 11.56
CA THR A 162 9.53 4.70 12.76
C THR A 162 10.79 3.88 12.55
N GLY A 163 11.78 4.06 13.41
CA GLY A 163 13.08 3.41 13.33
C GLY A 163 14.22 4.42 13.36
N THR A 164 15.45 3.92 13.45
CA THR A 164 16.68 4.74 13.42
C THR A 164 17.72 4.02 12.55
N GLY A 165 17.81 4.44 11.30
CA GLY A 165 18.70 3.84 10.29
C GLY A 165 18.19 2.52 9.70
N ASP A 166 16.94 2.12 9.97
CA ASP A 166 16.37 0.82 9.61
C ASP A 166 14.91 0.91 9.11
N ARG A 167 14.52 2.06 8.56
CA ARG A 167 13.15 2.33 8.07
C ARG A 167 12.84 1.77 6.68
N LEU A 168 13.72 0.94 6.17
CA LEU A 168 13.64 0.29 4.88
C LEU A 168 14.07 -1.17 5.07
N MET A 169 13.27 -2.09 4.54
CA MET A 169 13.67 -3.48 4.44
C MET A 169 13.34 -4.05 3.07
N THR A 170 14.16 -4.99 2.63
CA THR A 170 14.05 -5.66 1.33
C THR A 170 13.97 -7.17 1.52
N SER A 171 13.38 -7.84 0.55
CA SER A 171 13.35 -9.30 0.50
C SER A 171 13.19 -9.78 -0.94
N PRO A 172 14.02 -10.73 -1.43
CA PRO A 172 13.83 -11.30 -2.76
C PRO A 172 12.65 -12.28 -2.83
N ASP A 173 12.27 -12.90 -1.71
CA ASP A 173 11.30 -14.01 -1.65
C ASP A 173 10.09 -13.75 -0.73
N GLY A 174 10.06 -12.60 -0.05
CA GLY A 174 9.04 -12.25 0.95
C GLY A 174 9.20 -12.98 2.29
N ILE A 175 10.21 -13.84 2.44
CA ILE A 175 10.46 -14.68 3.62
C ILE A 175 11.65 -14.14 4.42
N THR A 176 12.78 -13.94 3.75
CA THR A 176 14.00 -13.43 4.39
C THR A 176 14.09 -11.93 4.17
N TRP A 177 14.00 -11.16 5.25
CA TRP A 177 14.04 -9.70 5.20
C TRP A 177 15.34 -9.15 5.76
N THR A 178 15.88 -8.14 5.10
CA THR A 178 17.08 -7.42 5.51
C THR A 178 16.80 -5.92 5.59
N THR A 179 17.29 -5.25 6.63
CA THR A 179 17.20 -3.79 6.71
C THR A 179 18.28 -3.15 5.85
N GLU A 180 17.92 -2.02 5.23
CA GLU A 180 18.82 -1.19 4.44
C GLU A 180 19.03 0.16 5.15
N THR A 181 20.29 0.59 5.26
CA THR A 181 20.67 1.77 6.07
C THR A 181 20.81 3.06 5.27
N SER A 182 20.66 2.99 3.94
CA SER A 182 20.79 4.14 3.04
C SER A 182 19.58 5.10 3.11
N ALA A 183 18.43 4.64 3.62
CA ALA A 183 17.22 5.44 3.74
C ALA A 183 17.32 6.44 4.91
N PRO A 184 17.03 7.74 4.69
CA PRO A 184 16.91 8.72 5.77
C PRO A 184 15.81 8.37 6.78
N ASP A 185 15.99 8.79 8.04
CA ASP A 185 14.98 8.63 9.10
C ASP A 185 13.81 9.62 8.98
N MET A 186 13.00 9.41 7.94
CA MET A 186 11.75 10.12 7.71
C MET A 186 10.55 9.20 7.91
N ASP A 187 9.37 9.80 8.08
CA ASP A 187 8.11 9.08 8.22
C ASP A 187 7.64 8.63 6.82
N TRP A 188 8.21 7.53 6.32
CA TRP A 188 7.91 7.01 4.98
C TRP A 188 6.52 6.37 4.95
N ARG A 189 5.66 6.88 4.06
CA ARG A 189 4.23 6.52 4.01
C ARG A 189 3.86 5.59 2.89
N SER A 190 4.52 5.72 1.75
CA SER A 190 4.19 4.97 0.54
C SER A 190 5.43 4.73 -0.29
N VAL A 191 5.47 3.59 -0.97
CA VAL A 191 6.49 3.19 -1.91
C VAL A 191 5.82 2.54 -3.12
N THR A 192 6.34 2.78 -4.31
CA THR A 192 5.88 2.17 -5.57
C THR A 192 7.08 1.85 -6.46
N TYR A 193 6.86 1.02 -7.47
CA TYR A 193 7.84 0.70 -8.48
C TYR A 193 7.25 0.93 -9.88
N GLY A 194 8.06 1.52 -10.76
CA GLY A 194 7.69 1.79 -12.14
C GLY A 194 8.89 2.27 -12.93
N ASP A 195 8.92 2.08 -14.24
CA ASP A 195 10.01 2.57 -15.10
C ASP A 195 11.44 2.20 -14.63
N GLY A 196 11.61 1.01 -14.03
CA GLY A 196 12.90 0.58 -13.50
C GLY A 196 13.34 1.28 -12.21
N MET A 197 12.44 1.98 -11.52
CA MET A 197 12.75 2.82 -10.37
C MET A 197 11.76 2.59 -9.23
N PHE A 198 12.28 2.38 -8.03
CA PHE A 198 11.51 2.50 -6.80
C PHE A 198 11.42 3.96 -6.38
N VAL A 199 10.23 4.38 -5.94
CA VAL A 199 9.99 5.74 -5.44
C VAL A 199 9.20 5.65 -4.14
N ALA A 200 9.71 6.27 -3.09
CA ALA A 200 9.03 6.39 -1.80
C ALA A 200 8.84 7.85 -1.40
N VAL A 201 7.76 8.12 -0.65
CA VAL A 201 7.40 9.47 -0.18
C VAL A 201 7.18 9.50 1.33
N ALA A 202 7.52 10.63 1.96
CA ALA A 202 7.43 10.82 3.40
C ALA A 202 6.51 11.99 3.82
N SER A 203 5.94 11.87 5.01
CA SER A 203 5.14 12.92 5.67
C SER A 203 5.97 13.89 6.51
N THR A 204 7.24 13.57 6.77
CA THR A 204 8.17 14.40 7.53
C THR A 204 9.50 14.55 6.79
N GLY A 205 10.36 15.47 7.25
CA GLY A 205 11.60 15.88 6.59
C GLY A 205 11.55 17.31 6.06
N ILE A 206 12.70 17.86 5.67
CA ILE A 206 12.84 19.20 5.08
C ILE A 206 13.54 19.07 3.73
N GLY A 207 12.92 19.58 2.68
CA GLY A 207 13.42 19.62 1.30
C GLY A 207 13.41 18.27 0.56
N ASN A 208 13.48 17.14 1.27
CA ASN A 208 13.85 15.84 0.70
C ASN A 208 12.85 14.72 1.02
N ARG A 209 11.54 14.96 0.87
CA ARG A 209 10.48 13.98 1.24
C ARG A 209 10.22 12.91 0.19
N VAL A 210 11.15 12.73 -0.74
CA VAL A 210 11.13 11.70 -1.79
C VAL A 210 12.45 10.97 -1.73
N MET A 211 12.44 9.65 -1.88
CA MET A 211 13.65 8.88 -2.15
C MET A 211 13.43 7.92 -3.30
N THR A 212 14.49 7.66 -4.05
CA THR A 212 14.46 6.81 -5.25
C THR A 212 15.58 5.80 -5.21
N SER A 213 15.34 4.61 -5.77
CA SER A 213 16.37 3.58 -5.93
C SER A 213 16.14 2.80 -7.22
N PRO A 214 17.15 2.65 -8.09
CA PRO A 214 17.05 1.79 -9.27
C PRO A 214 17.30 0.31 -8.96
N ASP A 215 17.85 -0.01 -7.79
CA ASP A 215 18.41 -1.33 -7.45
C ASP A 215 17.88 -1.92 -6.14
N SER A 216 16.93 -1.26 -5.48
CA SER A 216 16.39 -1.54 -4.14
C SER A 216 17.38 -1.45 -2.96
N VAL A 217 18.67 -1.22 -3.21
CA VAL A 217 19.74 -1.20 -2.20
C VAL A 217 20.19 0.22 -1.89
N THR A 218 20.50 0.99 -2.94
CA THR A 218 21.01 2.35 -2.79
C THR A 218 19.86 3.34 -2.97
N TRP A 219 19.47 4.01 -1.88
CA TRP A 219 18.39 4.99 -1.88
C TRP A 219 18.95 6.41 -1.86
N THR A 220 18.51 7.22 -2.81
CA THR A 220 18.93 8.61 -2.95
C THR A 220 17.76 9.53 -2.63
N SER A 221 17.99 10.51 -1.75
CA SER A 221 17.02 11.57 -1.47
C SER A 221 16.83 12.48 -2.69
N GLN A 222 15.58 12.77 -3.02
CA GLN A 222 15.21 13.71 -4.08
C GLN A 222 14.48 14.91 -3.47
N ALA A 223 14.70 16.08 -4.08
CA ALA A 223 14.00 17.28 -3.67
C ALA A 223 12.49 17.13 -3.91
N SER A 224 11.66 17.34 -2.88
CA SER A 224 10.21 17.37 -3.02
C SER A 224 9.73 18.76 -3.45
N ALA A 225 8.63 18.83 -4.21
CA ALA A 225 8.08 20.10 -4.67
C ALA A 225 7.74 21.07 -3.52
N ASN A 226 7.29 20.53 -2.38
CA ASN A 226 7.06 21.22 -1.11
C ASN A 226 7.21 20.24 0.05
N ASP A 227 7.45 20.76 1.26
CA ASP A 227 7.43 20.00 2.53
C ASP A 227 6.00 19.67 2.99
N ASN A 228 5.22 19.10 2.07
CA ASN A 228 3.86 18.65 2.32
C ASN A 228 3.84 17.25 2.95
N ASP A 229 2.73 16.93 3.60
CA ASP A 229 2.47 15.64 4.22
C ASP A 229 2.16 14.60 3.13
N TRP A 230 3.17 14.12 2.40
CA TRP A 230 3.01 13.19 1.28
C TRP A 230 2.64 11.79 1.81
N HIS A 231 1.49 11.26 1.38
CA HIS A 231 0.94 10.00 1.92
C HIS A 231 0.86 8.86 0.91
N SER A 232 0.81 9.16 -0.38
CA SER A 232 0.63 8.13 -1.41
C SER A 232 1.41 8.50 -2.66
N VAL A 233 2.05 7.50 -3.27
CA VAL A 233 2.69 7.57 -4.58
C VAL A 233 2.28 6.38 -5.42
N THR A 234 2.05 6.59 -6.71
CA THR A 234 1.74 5.54 -7.69
C THR A 234 2.45 5.83 -9.00
N TYR A 235 2.60 4.81 -9.84
CA TYR A 235 3.15 4.93 -11.18
C TYR A 235 2.12 4.49 -12.21
N GLY A 236 1.94 5.29 -13.26
CA GLY A 236 1.08 4.96 -14.38
C GLY A 236 1.29 5.92 -15.54
N ASN A 237 1.10 5.45 -16.77
CA ASN A 237 1.29 6.24 -17.99
C ASN A 237 2.65 7.00 -17.98
N THR A 238 3.74 6.26 -17.71
CA THR A 238 5.12 6.77 -17.66
C THR A 238 5.36 7.92 -16.68
N THR A 239 4.53 8.03 -15.63
CA THR A 239 4.62 9.12 -14.67
C THR A 239 4.37 8.61 -13.27
N PHE A 240 5.25 9.01 -12.34
CA PHE A 240 4.97 8.90 -10.91
C PHE A 240 4.08 10.05 -10.48
N VAL A 241 3.03 9.76 -9.72
CA VAL A 241 2.13 10.76 -9.14
C VAL A 241 2.08 10.54 -7.64
N ALA A 242 2.38 11.59 -6.87
CA ALA A 242 2.27 11.57 -5.42
C ALA A 242 1.30 12.65 -4.92
N VAL A 243 0.60 12.35 -3.82
CA VAL A 243 -0.43 13.20 -3.25
C VAL A 243 -0.23 13.38 -1.74
N SER A 244 -0.58 14.58 -1.25
CA SER A 244 -0.41 14.95 0.16
C SER A 244 -1.74 15.01 0.92
N LYS A 245 -1.74 14.60 2.19
CA LYS A 245 -2.90 14.66 3.09
C LYS A 245 -3.13 16.05 3.69
N THR A 246 -2.06 16.82 3.86
CA THR A 246 -2.08 18.23 4.26
C THR A 246 -0.89 18.97 3.62
N GLY A 247 -0.80 20.30 3.80
CA GLY A 247 0.31 21.10 3.30
C GLY A 247 -0.10 22.40 2.62
N ILE A 248 0.88 23.12 2.10
CA ILE A 248 0.72 24.39 1.38
C ILE A 248 0.93 24.20 -0.13
N GLY A 249 0.36 25.10 -0.93
CA GLY A 249 0.52 25.06 -2.39
C GLY A 249 -0.05 23.79 -3.03
N ASN A 250 0.64 23.28 -4.06
CA ASN A 250 0.22 22.09 -4.78
C ASN A 250 0.40 20.83 -3.93
N ARG A 251 -0.70 20.10 -3.74
CA ARG A 251 -0.77 18.85 -2.97
C ARG A 251 -0.70 17.60 -3.83
N VAL A 252 -0.28 17.79 -5.09
CA VAL A 252 0.02 16.75 -6.07
C VAL A 252 1.38 17.08 -6.68
N MET A 253 2.27 16.11 -6.79
CA MET A 253 3.53 16.22 -7.52
C MET A 253 3.66 15.07 -8.51
N THR A 254 4.31 15.34 -9.64
CA THR A 254 4.55 14.35 -10.71
C THR A 254 6.02 14.28 -11.08
N SER A 255 6.49 13.12 -11.52
CA SER A 255 7.81 13.02 -12.17
C SER A 255 7.80 13.78 -13.50
N ALA A 256 8.96 14.32 -13.89
CA ALA A 256 9.18 14.96 -15.19
C ALA A 256 9.55 13.94 -16.26
#